data_AF-D0E9H0-F1
#
_entry.id   AF-D0E9H0-F1
#
_cell.length_a   1.000
_cell.length_b   1.000
_cell.length_c   1.000
_cell.angle_alpha   90.00
_cell.angle_beta   90.00
_cell.angle_gamma   90.00
#
_symmetry.space_group_name_H-M   'P 1'
#
loop_
_entity.id
_entity.type
_entity.pdbx_description
1 polymer ?
#
loop_
_entity_poly.entity_id
_entity_poly.type
_entity_poly.pdbx_seq_one_letter_code
_entity_poly.pdbx_strand_id
1 'polypeptide(L)'
;FLGLNGMPRRYIIFSDFMIMWNNISSMGSIMTIMFMFMFMLMMMEMMMFKRKTMFIIKSNNNEWKMNIPNMNHTNTEKNFMFYK
;
A
#
# COMPACT_ATOMS: atom_id res chain seq x y z
N PHE A 1 -10.71 22.94 1.03
CA PHE A 1 -10.83 23.76 2.25
C PHE A 1 -9.68 24.74 2.38
N LEU A 2 -8.47 24.34 2.81
CA LEU A 2 -7.33 25.28 2.96
C LEU A 2 -6.91 26.00 1.67
N GLY A 3 -6.73 25.25 0.57
CA GLY A 3 -6.31 25.84 -0.71
C GLY A 3 -7.37 26.70 -1.40
N LEU A 4 -8.66 26.40 -1.20
CA LEU A 4 -9.77 27.22 -1.71
C LEU A 4 -9.94 28.52 -0.90
N ASN A 5 -9.59 28.48 0.39
CA ASN A 5 -9.56 29.66 1.26
C ASN A 5 -8.28 30.52 1.05
N GLY A 6 -7.54 30.29 -0.03
CA GLY A 6 -6.40 31.12 -0.41
C GLY A 6 -5.14 30.91 0.43
N MET A 7 -4.97 29.77 1.13
CA MET A 7 -3.73 29.51 1.86
C MET A 7 -2.54 29.40 0.88
N PRO A 8 -1.57 30.31 0.93
CA PRO A 8 -0.41 30.25 0.06
C PRO A 8 0.55 29.14 0.52
N ARG A 9 1.21 28.47 -0.44
CA ARG A 9 2.10 27.34 -0.16
C ARG A 9 3.40 27.86 0.48
N ARG A 10 3.98 27.07 1.41
CA ARG A 10 5.29 27.29 2.06
C ARG A 10 5.34 28.42 3.11
N TYR A 11 4.22 28.75 3.73
CA TYR A 11 4.19 29.72 4.83
C TYR A 11 4.42 29.03 6.17
N ILE A 12 5.30 29.62 6.97
CA ILE A 12 5.63 29.16 8.33
C ILE A 12 4.61 29.69 9.34
N ILE A 13 4.15 30.93 9.13
CA ILE A 13 3.18 31.62 9.98
C ILE A 13 1.87 31.74 9.19
N PHE A 14 0.76 31.36 9.81
CA PHE A 14 -0.58 31.41 9.24
C PHE A 14 -1.56 32.01 10.25
N SER A 15 -2.66 32.58 9.76
CA SER A 15 -3.71 33.17 10.61
C SER A 15 -4.44 32.13 11.44
N ASP A 16 -5.01 32.54 12.57
CA ASP A 16 -5.73 31.67 13.50
C ASP A 16 -6.88 30.87 12.87
N PHE A 17 -7.54 31.42 11.85
CA PHE A 17 -8.61 30.75 11.10
C PHE A 17 -8.18 29.44 10.43
N MET A 18 -6.88 29.24 10.18
CA MET A 18 -6.34 28.04 9.53
C MET A 18 -5.84 26.98 10.52
N ILE A 19 -5.79 27.29 11.83
CA ILE A 19 -5.27 26.39 12.87
C ILE A 19 -6.04 25.06 12.88
N MET A 20 -7.36 25.09 12.78
CA MET A 20 -8.18 23.88 12.86
C MET A 20 -7.80 22.84 11.81
N TRP A 21 -7.72 23.26 10.55
CA TRP A 21 -7.37 22.36 9.45
C TRP A 21 -5.91 21.92 9.49
N ASN A 22 -5.00 22.79 9.92
CA ASN A 22 -3.60 22.44 10.11
C ASN A 22 -3.42 21.39 11.22
N ASN A 23 -4.15 21.50 12.33
CA ASN A 23 -4.11 20.52 13.42
C ASN A 23 -4.66 19.15 13.00
N ILE A 24 -5.73 19.14 12.21
CA ILE A 24 -6.25 17.88 11.64
C ILE A 24 -5.22 17.27 10.70
N SER A 25 -4.57 18.08 9.86
CA SER A 25 -3.53 17.60 8.94
C SER A 25 -2.29 17.08 9.66
N SER A 26 -1.87 17.71 10.76
CA SER A 26 -0.72 17.28 11.55
C SER A 26 -1.02 15.97 12.28
N MET A 27 -2.23 15.82 12.83
CA MET A 27 -2.67 14.54 13.41
C MET A 27 -2.66 13.43 12.34
N GLY A 28 -3.16 13.73 11.14
CA GLY A 28 -3.08 12.80 10.01
C GLY A 28 -1.64 12.41 9.66
N SER A 29 -0.72 13.37 9.65
CA SER A 29 0.70 13.10 9.36
C SER A 29 1.34 12.16 10.40
N ILE A 30 1.04 12.33 11.69
CA ILE A 30 1.51 11.43 12.75
C ILE A 30 0.95 10.03 12.52
N MET A 31 -0.35 9.91 12.19
CA MET A 31 -0.94 8.60 11.88
C MET A 31 -0.26 7.94 10.68
N THR A 32 0.07 8.67 9.61
CA THR A 32 0.77 8.09 8.46
C THR A 32 2.15 7.55 8.82
N ILE A 33 2.90 8.24 9.68
CA ILE A 33 4.20 7.77 10.16
C ILE A 33 4.03 6.46 10.95
N MET A 34 3.03 6.41 11.84
CA MET A 34 2.74 5.19 12.60
C MET A 34 2.35 4.01 11.68
N PHE A 35 1.54 4.25 10.65
CA PHE A 35 1.20 3.21 9.66
C PHE A 35 2.42 2.69 8.90
N MET A 36 3.36 3.57 8.53
CA MET A 36 4.60 3.15 7.85
C MET A 36 5.44 2.24 8.75
N PHE A 37 5.57 2.54 10.05
CA PHE A 37 6.25 1.66 10.99
C PHE A 37 5.55 0.30 11.11
N MET A 38 4.23 0.29 11.24
CA MET A 38 3.46 -0.96 11.30
C MET A 38 3.64 -1.79 10.04
N PHE A 39 3.64 -1.17 8.86
CA PHE A 39 3.87 -1.85 7.60
C PHE A 39 5.26 -2.51 7.53
N MET A 40 6.30 -1.80 7.97
CA MET A 40 7.67 -2.34 8.00
C MET A 40 7.78 -3.56 8.93
N LEU A 41 7.15 -3.50 10.12
CA LEU A 41 7.14 -4.61 11.06
C LEU A 41 6.39 -5.83 10.50
N MET A 42 5.25 -5.61 9.85
CA MET A 42 4.50 -6.68 9.19
C MET A 42 5.32 -7.37 8.10
N MET A 43 6.06 -6.62 7.28
CA MET A 43 6.92 -7.21 6.25
C MET A 43 8.03 -8.06 6.86
N MET A 44 8.66 -7.58 7.94
CA MET A 44 9.69 -8.33 8.66
C MET A 44 9.11 -9.62 9.27
N GLU A 45 7.95 -9.54 9.92
CA GLU A 45 7.28 -10.70 10.52
C GLU A 45 6.93 -11.77 9.47
N MET A 46 6.42 -11.35 8.30
CA MET A 46 6.08 -12.27 7.22
C MET A 46 7.29 -13.06 6.69
N MET A 47 8.46 -12.41 6.58
CA MET A 47 9.68 -13.07 6.13
C MET A 47 10.20 -14.11 7.15
N MET A 48 10.06 -13.83 8.45
CA MET A 48 10.55 -14.71 9.51
C MET A 48 9.65 -15.93 9.74
N PHE A 49 8.32 -15.72 9.81
CA PHE A 49 7.40 -16.78 10.20
C PHE A 49 6.87 -17.65 9.04
N LYS A 50 7.06 -17.23 7.77
CA LYS A 50 6.69 -17.98 6.54
C LYS A 50 5.35 -18.75 6.66
N ARG A 51 4.29 -18.06 7.09
CA ARG A 51 2.97 -18.67 7.29
C ARG A 51 2.39 -19.20 5.97
N LYS A 52 1.72 -20.35 6.02
CA LYS A 52 1.03 -20.92 4.84
C LYS A 52 -0.16 -20.04 4.44
N THR A 53 -0.40 -19.90 3.14
CA THR A 53 -1.53 -19.17 2.58
C THR A 53 -2.84 -19.94 2.81
N MET A 54 -3.83 -19.31 3.47
CA MET A 54 -5.12 -19.93 3.76
C MET A 54 -6.11 -19.87 2.58
N PHE A 55 -6.02 -18.82 1.74
CA PHE A 55 -6.92 -18.62 0.60
C PHE A 55 -6.12 -18.18 -0.63
N ILE A 56 -6.53 -18.66 -1.79
CA ILE A 56 -5.96 -18.30 -3.09
C ILE A 56 -7.00 -17.51 -3.87
N ILE A 57 -6.59 -16.40 -4.48
CA ILE A 57 -7.43 -15.56 -5.33
C ILE A 57 -7.77 -16.36 -6.60
N LYS A 58 -9.08 -16.57 -6.86
CA LYS A 58 -9.53 -17.12 -8.14
C LYS A 58 -9.49 -16.02 -9.19
N SER A 59 -8.40 -15.93 -9.94
CA SER A 59 -8.31 -15.05 -11.10
C SER A 59 -8.04 -15.86 -12.37
N ASN A 60 -8.37 -15.27 -13.52
CA ASN A 60 -8.13 -15.88 -14.82
C ASN A 60 -6.67 -15.73 -15.29
N ASN A 61 -5.87 -14.90 -14.61
CA ASN A 61 -4.48 -14.69 -14.94
C ASN A 61 -3.63 -15.89 -14.49
N ASN A 62 -2.65 -16.25 -15.31
CA ASN A 62 -1.87 -17.46 -15.09
C ASN A 62 -0.99 -17.40 -13.83
N GLU A 63 -0.57 -16.20 -13.42
CA GLU A 63 0.26 -15.98 -12.23
C GLU A 63 -0.39 -16.50 -10.95
N TRP A 64 -1.72 -16.41 -10.85
CA TRP A 64 -2.48 -16.83 -9.67
C TRP A 64 -2.89 -18.31 -9.70
N LYS A 65 -2.63 -19.01 -10.81
CA LYS A 65 -2.89 -20.45 -10.96
C LYS A 65 -1.69 -21.31 -10.59
N MET A 66 -0.49 -20.73 -10.54
CA MET A 66 0.73 -21.45 -10.23
C MET A 66 0.92 -21.67 -8.71
N ASN A 67 1.85 -22.56 -8.36
CA ASN A 67 2.21 -22.85 -6.97
C ASN A 67 2.89 -21.65 -6.30
N ILE A 68 2.70 -21.50 -4.99
CA ILE A 68 3.34 -20.42 -4.22
C ILE A 68 4.32 -21.07 -3.22
N PRO A 69 5.64 -20.90 -3.35
CA PRO A 69 6.37 -20.16 -4.38
C PRO A 69 6.43 -20.89 -5.74
N ASN A 70 6.60 -20.12 -6.81
CA ASN A 70 6.79 -20.66 -8.15
C ASN A 70 8.12 -21.42 -8.25
N MET A 71 8.15 -22.46 -9.08
CA MET A 71 9.39 -23.12 -9.47
C MET A 71 10.23 -22.24 -10.40
N ASN A 72 11.56 -22.44 -10.42
CA ASN A 72 12.47 -21.64 -11.27
C ASN A 72 12.15 -21.75 -12.77
N HIS A 73 11.65 -22.91 -13.22
CA HIS A 73 11.24 -23.15 -14.62
C HIS A 73 9.79 -23.65 -14.66
N THR A 74 8.84 -22.75 -14.39
CA THR A 74 7.41 -23.06 -14.35
C THR A 74 6.79 -23.30 -15.73
N ASN A 75 7.17 -22.52 -16.74
CA ASN A 75 6.60 -22.62 -18.09
C ASN A 75 7.53 -23.41 -19.01
N THR A 76 7.56 -24.73 -18.86
CA THR A 76 8.25 -25.61 -19.81
C THR A 76 7.57 -25.63 -21.17
N GLU A 77 6.25 -25.42 -21.19
CA GLU A 77 5.44 -25.37 -22.41
C GLU A 77 4.72 -24.02 -22.55
N LYS A 78 4.35 -23.67 -23.79
CA LYS A 78 3.63 -22.43 -24.07
C LYS A 78 2.20 -22.56 -23.57
N ASN A 79 1.85 -21.73 -22.59
CA ASN A 79 0.50 -21.70 -22.07
C ASN A 79 -0.48 -21.16 -23.14
N PHE A 80 -1.55 -21.91 -23.42
CA PHE A 80 -2.54 -21.50 -24.41
C PHE A 80 -3.42 -20.38 -23.84
N MET A 81 -3.20 -19.16 -24.32
CA MET A 81 -4.03 -18.00 -24.00
C MET A 81 -5.08 -17.82 -25.10
N PHE A 82 -6.35 -18.03 -24.76
CA PHE A 82 -7.46 -17.58 -25.61
C PHE A 82 -7.49 -16.05 -25.57
N TYR A 83 -6.92 -15.41 -26.60
CA TYR A 83 -7.25 -14.02 -26.90
C TYR A 83 -8.63 -14.03 -27.56
N LYS A 84 -9.61 -13.46 -26.86
CA LYS A 84 -10.93 -13.21 -27.43
C LYS A 84 -10.94 -11.85 -28.11
#